data_AF-A0A8E0VNR3-F1
#
_entry.id   AF-A0A8E0VNR3-F1
#
_cell.length_a   1.000
_cell.length_b   1.000
_cell.length_c   1.000
_cell.angle_alpha   90.00
_cell.angle_beta   90.00
_cell.angle_gamma   90.00
#
_symmetry.space_group_name_H-M   'P 1'
#
loop_
_entity.id
_entity.type
_entity.pdbx_description
1 polymer ?
#
loop_
_entity_poly.entity_id
_entity_poly.type
_entity_poly.pdbx_seq_one_letter_code
_entity_poly.pdbx_strand_id
1 'polypeptide(L)'
;MSRFLNSLIKLSARVASSIPCSQFSTSANIWNRATPYQNFVRVKFAEIKQQNPTLKNTELFKKLGESYRQLSATEKLEFQVPDTSTIEGTDSGAWSEKRKSLMYAHRHGMPRKPPASGLNVYIQEKLSDLKGMPLEKVALRLREAVKDWNALSEEERKVYSTKATELKAEYEKELHSWATEHKLRFTKNLTVLTHRFYERERKSRSHRQSIAHVAPVVTSAPVKSKSAASPDSHPS
;
A
#
# COMPACT_ATOMS: atom_id res chain seq x y z
N MET A 1 -9.34 -10.24 35.17
CA MET A 1 -9.05 -10.22 33.71
C MET A 1 -10.25 -9.65 32.95
N SER A 2 -10.46 -8.34 33.01
CA SER A 2 -11.59 -7.69 32.34
C SER A 2 -11.25 -6.22 32.05
N ARG A 3 -10.61 -5.97 30.90
CA ARG A 3 -10.35 -4.63 30.35
C ARG A 3 -10.26 -4.69 28.81
N PHE A 4 -11.28 -5.23 28.14
CA PHE A 4 -11.37 -5.16 26.68
C PHE A 4 -12.80 -5.02 26.13
N LEU A 5 -13.76 -4.58 26.95
CA LEU A 5 -15.16 -4.39 26.53
C LEU A 5 -15.67 -2.94 26.59
N ASN A 6 -14.78 -1.94 26.66
CA ASN A 6 -15.17 -0.52 26.67
C ASN A 6 -14.53 0.27 25.52
N SER A 7 -14.92 -0.01 24.28
CA SER A 7 -14.60 0.90 23.17
C SER A 7 -15.66 1.00 22.07
N LEU A 8 -16.83 0.36 22.17
CA LEU A 8 -17.79 0.38 21.05
C LEU A 8 -19.28 0.54 21.41
N ILE A 9 -19.64 0.91 22.65
CA ILE A 9 -21.03 1.30 22.98
C ILE A 9 -21.03 2.40 24.06
N LYS A 10 -20.85 3.66 23.66
CA LYS A 10 -21.37 4.83 24.38
C LYS A 10 -21.69 5.93 23.36
N LEU A 11 -22.91 5.89 22.82
CA LEU A 11 -23.57 7.09 22.32
C LEU A 11 -25.07 6.91 22.49
N SER A 12 -25.58 7.29 23.65
CA SER A 12 -27.01 7.49 23.90
C SER A 12 -27.19 8.76 24.72
N ALA A 13 -27.72 9.77 24.04
CA ALA A 13 -28.66 10.82 24.46
C ALA A 13 -28.28 11.90 25.50
N ARG A 14 -28.53 13.14 25.02
CA ARG A 14 -28.86 14.43 25.68
C ARG A 14 -27.73 15.30 26.24
N VAL A 15 -27.49 16.43 25.58
CA VAL A 15 -28.18 17.71 25.86
C VAL A 15 -28.28 18.51 24.56
N ALA A 16 -29.49 18.98 24.24
CA ALA A 16 -29.72 19.96 23.21
C ALA A 16 -29.29 21.34 23.73
N SER A 17 -28.31 21.95 23.07
CA SER A 17 -28.07 23.38 23.15
C SER A 17 -27.26 23.81 21.92
N SER A 18 -27.92 24.49 21.00
CA SER A 18 -27.37 25.54 20.13
C SER A 18 -25.89 25.39 19.74
N ILE A 19 -25.63 24.74 18.60
CA ILE A 19 -24.37 24.93 17.86
C ILE A 19 -24.76 25.48 16.49
N PRO A 20 -24.39 26.74 16.17
CA PRO A 20 -24.66 27.32 14.87
C PRO A 20 -23.95 26.53 13.79
N CYS A 21 -24.61 26.45 12.63
CA CYS A 21 -24.02 26.05 11.37
C CYS A 21 -22.72 26.84 11.16
N SER A 22 -21.56 26.23 11.45
CA SER A 22 -20.26 26.78 11.12
C SER A 22 -19.55 25.78 10.22
N GLN A 23 -19.53 26.15 8.95
CA GLN A 23 -18.44 26.00 7.99
C GLN A 23 -17.66 24.69 8.10
N PHE A 24 -17.81 23.88 7.06
CA PHE A 24 -16.87 22.83 6.68
C PHE A 24 -15.43 23.37 6.79
N SER A 25 -14.80 23.09 7.93
CA SER A 25 -13.40 23.45 8.15
C SER A 25 -12.60 22.59 7.18
N THR A 26 -12.10 23.21 6.11
CA THR A 26 -10.93 22.73 5.38
C THR A 26 -9.74 22.79 6.32
N SER A 27 -9.72 21.88 7.30
CA SER A 27 -8.53 21.59 8.09
C SER A 27 -7.50 21.08 7.08
N ALA A 28 -6.53 21.94 6.80
CA ALA A 28 -5.44 21.67 5.90
C ALA A 28 -4.71 20.42 6.42
N ASN A 29 -4.98 19.28 5.77
CA ASN A 29 -4.14 18.11 5.92
C ASN A 29 -2.76 18.49 5.39
N ILE A 30 -1.82 18.75 6.30
CA ILE A 30 -0.38 18.95 6.08
C ILE A 30 0.26 17.60 5.66
N TRP A 31 -0.38 16.89 4.72
CA TRP A 31 -0.08 15.54 4.30
C TRP A 31 -0.02 15.48 2.77
N ASN A 32 1.04 16.08 2.24
CA ASN A 32 1.83 15.63 1.09
C ASN A 32 2.73 16.79 0.69
N ARG A 33 3.96 16.48 0.25
CA ARG A 33 4.78 17.38 -0.59
C ARG A 33 4.09 17.53 -1.95
N ALA A 34 2.92 18.14 -1.95
CA ALA A 34 2.08 18.30 -3.12
C ALA A 34 2.66 19.42 -3.97
N THR A 35 2.82 19.18 -5.27
CA THR A 35 3.25 20.23 -6.20
C THR A 35 2.24 21.37 -6.22
N PRO A 36 2.63 22.59 -6.62
CA PRO A 36 1.68 23.71 -6.72
C PRO A 36 0.45 23.35 -7.59
N TYR A 37 0.65 22.56 -8.63
CA TYR A 37 -0.44 21.98 -9.42
C TYR A 37 -1.36 21.02 -8.62
N GLN A 38 -0.79 20.15 -7.80
CA GLN A 38 -1.58 19.21 -6.99
C GLN A 38 -2.41 19.95 -5.92
N ASN A 39 -1.89 21.04 -5.36
CA ASN A 39 -2.64 21.90 -4.44
C ASN A 39 -3.77 22.63 -5.17
N PHE A 40 -3.48 23.19 -6.34
CA PHE A 40 -4.50 23.79 -7.20
C PHE A 40 -5.63 22.79 -7.52
N VAL A 41 -5.26 21.57 -7.94
CA VAL A 41 -6.23 20.50 -8.22
C VAL A 41 -7.05 20.17 -6.97
N ARG A 42 -6.45 20.04 -5.79
CA ARG A 42 -7.19 19.74 -4.55
C ARG A 42 -8.24 20.81 -4.22
N VAL A 43 -7.88 22.08 -4.37
CA VAL A 43 -8.76 23.21 -4.06
C VAL A 43 -9.87 23.35 -5.11
N LYS A 44 -9.51 23.32 -6.40
CA LYS A 44 -10.43 23.60 -7.51
C LYS A 44 -11.22 22.40 -8.02
N PHE A 45 -10.84 21.18 -7.66
CA PHE A 45 -11.55 19.98 -8.11
C PHE A 45 -12.99 19.92 -7.61
N ALA A 46 -13.26 20.34 -6.37
CA ALA A 46 -14.62 20.37 -5.83
C ALA A 46 -15.51 21.36 -6.58
N GLU A 47 -15.01 22.56 -6.85
CA GLU A 47 -15.72 23.62 -7.60
C GLU A 47 -16.07 23.15 -9.02
N ILE A 48 -15.09 22.59 -9.74
CA ILE A 48 -15.28 22.15 -11.13
C ILE A 48 -16.21 20.94 -11.22
N LYS A 49 -16.17 20.04 -10.22
CA LYS A 49 -17.09 18.90 -10.13
C LYS A 49 -18.52 19.35 -9.81
N GLN A 50 -18.71 20.40 -9.01
CA GLN A 50 -20.03 20.96 -8.72
C GLN A 50 -20.65 21.66 -9.94
N GLN A 51 -19.82 22.34 -10.74
CA GLN A 51 -20.26 22.97 -11.99
C GLN A 51 -20.49 21.97 -13.12
N ASN A 52 -19.85 20.80 -13.07
CA ASN A 52 -19.96 19.76 -14.10
C ASN A 52 -20.25 18.37 -13.48
N PRO A 53 -21.40 18.17 -12.83
CA PRO A 53 -21.69 16.94 -12.08
C PRO A 53 -21.87 15.70 -12.97
N THR A 54 -22.11 15.89 -14.27
CA THR A 54 -22.32 14.83 -15.27
C THR A 54 -21.06 14.42 -16.03
N LEU A 55 -19.96 15.20 -15.93
CA LEU A 55 -18.72 14.93 -16.66
C LEU A 55 -17.85 13.88 -15.96
N LYS A 56 -17.22 13.02 -16.76
CA LYS A 56 -16.29 12.00 -16.28
C LYS A 56 -15.03 12.64 -15.71
N ASN A 57 -14.48 12.07 -14.63
CA ASN A 57 -13.29 12.57 -13.96
C ASN A 57 -12.10 12.87 -14.90
N THR A 58 -11.97 12.13 -16.00
CA THR A 58 -10.93 12.35 -17.02
C THR A 58 -11.01 13.73 -17.67
N GLU A 59 -12.22 14.21 -17.97
CA GLU A 59 -12.45 15.53 -18.57
C GLU A 59 -12.33 16.64 -17.52
N LEU A 60 -12.70 16.36 -16.26
CA LEU A 60 -12.49 17.30 -15.15
C LEU A 60 -11.00 17.56 -14.91
N PHE A 61 -10.16 16.52 -14.92
CA PHE A 61 -8.70 16.69 -14.79
C PHE A 61 -8.05 17.39 -15.98
N LYS A 62 -8.58 17.22 -17.21
CA LYS A 62 -8.12 17.98 -18.38
C LYS A 62 -8.45 19.47 -18.24
N LYS A 63 -9.69 19.81 -17.90
CA LYS A 63 -10.12 21.20 -17.63
C LYS A 63 -9.29 21.84 -16.50
N LEU A 64 -8.98 21.09 -15.44
CA LEU A 64 -8.08 21.52 -14.37
C LEU A 64 -6.64 21.76 -14.85
N GLY A 65 -6.14 20.91 -15.74
CA GLY A 65 -4.82 21.08 -16.35
C GLY A 65 -4.74 22.32 -17.23
N GLU A 66 -5.79 22.57 -18.02
CA GLU A 66 -5.91 23.75 -18.89
C GLU A 66 -6.06 25.04 -18.08
N SER A 67 -6.92 25.05 -17.05
CA SER A 67 -7.08 26.20 -16.17
C SER A 67 -5.79 26.51 -15.41
N TYR A 68 -5.07 25.50 -14.92
CA TYR A 68 -3.77 25.71 -14.28
C TYR A 68 -2.71 26.27 -15.25
N ARG A 69 -2.73 25.87 -16.53
CA ARG A 69 -1.82 26.42 -17.54
C ARG A 69 -2.10 27.89 -17.81
N GLN A 70 -3.37 28.27 -17.85
CA GLN A 70 -3.85 29.64 -18.09
C GLN A 70 -3.62 30.59 -16.90
N LEU A 71 -3.45 30.07 -15.67
CA LEU A 71 -3.11 30.91 -14.52
C LEU A 71 -1.81 31.71 -14.74
N SER A 72 -1.83 32.95 -14.27
CA SER A 72 -0.64 33.81 -14.25
C SER A 72 0.44 33.27 -13.31
N ALA A 73 1.68 33.73 -13.50
CA ALA A 73 2.80 33.33 -12.64
C ALA A 73 2.56 33.71 -11.17
N THR A 74 1.85 34.82 -10.92
CA THR A 74 1.46 35.31 -9.60
C THR A 74 0.41 34.43 -8.92
N GLU A 75 -0.59 33.94 -9.65
CA GLU A 75 -1.60 33.02 -9.09
C GLU A 75 -1.02 31.63 -8.85
N LYS A 76 -0.08 31.18 -9.70
CA LYS A 76 0.66 29.93 -9.48
C LYS A 76 1.51 29.98 -8.20
N LEU A 77 2.01 31.16 -7.85
CA LEU A 77 2.79 31.40 -6.64
C LEU A 77 1.95 31.27 -5.36
N GLU A 78 0.66 31.59 -5.42
CA GLU A 78 -0.29 31.40 -4.30
C GLU A 78 -0.47 29.92 -3.93
N PHE A 79 -0.31 29.02 -4.92
CA PHE A 79 -0.34 27.57 -4.69
C PHE A 79 1.03 26.97 -4.37
N GLN A 80 2.08 27.79 -4.36
CA GLN A 80 3.43 27.38 -3.97
C GLN A 80 3.52 27.37 -2.45
N VAL A 81 3.62 26.17 -1.88
CA VAL A 81 3.89 26.03 -0.44
C VAL A 81 5.30 26.55 -0.19
N PRO A 82 5.53 27.43 0.81
CA PRO A 82 6.89 27.82 1.18
C PRO A 82 7.71 26.57 1.45
N ASP A 83 8.91 26.51 0.88
CA ASP A 83 9.85 25.43 1.13
C ASP A 83 10.19 25.45 2.63
N THR A 84 9.53 24.60 3.41
CA THR A 84 9.93 24.33 4.79
C THR A 84 11.18 23.44 4.73
N SER A 85 12.30 23.99 4.26
CA SER A 85 13.61 23.35 4.25
C SER A 85 14.19 23.15 5.67
N THR A 86 13.43 23.49 6.71
CA THR A 86 13.83 23.36 8.13
C THR A 86 12.76 22.65 8.97
N ILE A 87 12.09 21.63 8.42
CA ILE A 87 11.48 20.60 9.28
C ILE A 87 12.28 19.32 9.07
N GLU A 88 13.28 19.15 9.93
CA GLU A 88 13.88 17.85 10.18
C GLU A 88 12.78 16.82 10.46
N GLY A 89 12.78 15.74 9.69
CA GLY A 89 12.27 14.43 10.09
C GLY A 89 10.89 14.36 10.75
N THR A 90 9.81 14.71 10.05
CA THR A 90 8.46 14.32 10.52
C THR A 90 7.90 13.19 9.65
N ASP A 91 8.01 11.96 10.18
CA ASP A 91 7.27 10.68 9.99
C ASP A 91 6.69 10.23 8.63
N SER A 92 6.47 11.11 7.66
CA SER A 92 5.92 10.83 6.34
C SER A 92 6.83 9.90 5.52
N GLY A 93 8.15 10.09 5.63
CA GLY A 93 9.14 9.20 4.99
C GLY A 93 9.23 7.84 5.67
N ALA A 94 9.15 7.79 7.01
CA ALA A 94 9.24 6.56 7.79
C ALA A 94 8.02 5.63 7.57
N TRP A 95 6.80 6.19 7.48
CA TRP A 95 5.61 5.41 7.16
C TRP A 95 5.65 4.88 5.72
N SER A 96 6.21 5.67 4.79
CA SER A 96 6.48 5.24 3.41
C SER A 96 7.49 4.09 3.34
N GLU A 97 8.61 4.17 4.06
CA GLU A 97 9.66 3.15 4.05
C GLU A 97 9.23 1.85 4.73
N LYS A 98 8.52 1.95 5.87
CA LYS A 98 7.90 0.79 6.52
C LYS A 98 6.93 0.08 5.58
N ARG A 99 6.05 0.82 4.91
CA ARG A 99 5.11 0.27 3.93
C ARG A 99 5.83 -0.34 2.74
N LYS A 100 6.87 0.33 2.24
CA LYS A 100 7.70 -0.12 1.11
C LYS A 100 8.43 -1.43 1.43
N SER A 101 9.10 -1.51 2.58
CA SER A 101 9.79 -2.73 3.03
C SER A 101 8.81 -3.89 3.22
N LEU A 102 7.64 -3.64 3.81
CA LEU A 102 6.59 -4.64 3.99
C LEU A 102 6.03 -5.14 2.64
N MET A 103 5.72 -4.24 1.72
CA MET A 103 5.25 -4.59 0.38
C MET A 103 6.30 -5.37 -0.42
N TYR A 104 7.57 -4.99 -0.30
CA TYR A 104 8.68 -5.69 -0.91
C TYR A 104 8.79 -7.11 -0.32
N ALA A 105 8.81 -7.27 1.01
CA ALA A 105 8.84 -8.58 1.65
C ALA A 105 7.69 -9.49 1.19
N HIS A 106 6.45 -8.99 1.11
CA HIS A 106 5.32 -9.76 0.59
C HIS A 106 5.47 -10.15 -0.88
N ARG A 107 6.07 -9.30 -1.72
CA ARG A 107 6.38 -9.65 -3.11
C ARG A 107 7.42 -10.77 -3.20
N HIS A 108 8.27 -10.89 -2.19
CA HIS A 108 9.32 -11.90 -2.05
C HIS A 108 8.90 -13.07 -1.15
N GLY A 109 7.62 -13.44 -1.18
CA GLY A 109 7.16 -14.68 -0.53
C GLY A 109 6.94 -14.61 0.97
N MET A 110 7.08 -13.44 1.61
CA MET A 110 6.82 -13.33 3.05
C MET A 110 5.33 -13.61 3.34
N PRO A 111 5.02 -14.55 4.26
CA PRO A 111 3.65 -14.92 4.57
C PRO A 111 2.84 -13.74 5.10
N ARG A 112 1.52 -13.80 4.91
CA ARG A 112 0.59 -12.77 5.40
C ARG A 112 0.03 -13.15 6.76
N LYS A 113 -0.18 -12.15 7.61
CA LYS A 113 -0.75 -12.38 8.94
C LYS A 113 -2.13 -13.03 8.82
N PRO A 114 -2.39 -14.12 9.56
CA PRO A 114 -3.69 -14.76 9.59
C PRO A 114 -4.69 -13.92 10.42
N PRO A 115 -5.99 -14.25 10.35
CA PRO A 115 -6.99 -13.71 11.25
C PRO A 115 -6.61 -13.90 12.72
N ALA A 116 -6.60 -12.81 13.48
CA ALA A 116 -6.11 -12.82 14.87
C ALA A 116 -7.15 -13.32 15.91
N SER A 117 -8.41 -13.53 15.51
CA SER A 117 -9.52 -13.86 16.41
C SER A 117 -10.47 -14.85 15.74
N GLY A 118 -11.13 -15.68 16.54
CA GLY A 118 -12.15 -16.64 16.06
C GLY A 118 -13.27 -15.97 15.27
N LEU A 119 -13.70 -14.76 15.66
CA LEU A 119 -14.67 -13.98 14.88
C LEU A 119 -14.14 -13.66 13.47
N ASN A 120 -12.87 -13.27 13.36
CA ASN A 120 -12.29 -12.95 12.05
C ASN A 120 -12.11 -14.21 11.18
N VAL A 121 -11.84 -15.35 11.79
CA VAL A 121 -11.84 -16.66 11.10
C VAL A 121 -13.25 -16.98 10.59
N TYR A 122 -14.27 -16.82 11.44
CA TYR A 122 -15.68 -17.02 11.08
C TYR A 122 -16.11 -16.12 9.92
N ILE A 123 -15.82 -14.81 10.02
CA ILE A 123 -16.12 -13.83 8.96
C ILE A 123 -15.41 -14.22 7.66
N GLN A 124 -14.12 -14.57 7.71
CA GLN A 124 -13.37 -14.96 6.52
C GLN A 124 -13.98 -16.19 5.83
N GLU A 125 -14.43 -17.16 6.61
CA GLU A 125 -15.04 -18.39 6.10
C GLU A 125 -16.43 -18.11 5.49
N LYS A 126 -17.30 -17.41 6.21
CA LYS A 126 -18.67 -17.10 5.78
C LYS A 126 -18.76 -16.08 4.64
N LEU A 127 -17.77 -15.20 4.52
CA LEU A 127 -17.77 -14.12 3.53
C LEU A 127 -16.74 -14.33 2.40
N SER A 128 -16.20 -15.55 2.26
CA SER A 128 -15.21 -15.88 1.24
C SER A 128 -15.72 -15.67 -0.20
N ASP A 129 -17.03 -15.79 -0.40
CA ASP A 129 -17.71 -15.66 -1.71
C ASP A 129 -17.99 -14.21 -2.14
N LEU A 130 -17.76 -13.22 -1.28
CA LEU A 130 -18.13 -11.83 -1.54
C LEU A 130 -17.09 -11.03 -2.34
N LYS A 131 -16.07 -11.69 -2.88
CA LYS A 131 -15.01 -11.03 -3.65
C LYS A 131 -15.58 -10.39 -4.91
N GLY A 132 -15.37 -9.08 -5.06
CA GLY A 132 -15.83 -8.30 -6.22
C GLY A 132 -17.29 -7.82 -6.14
N MET A 133 -17.98 -8.02 -5.02
CA MET A 133 -19.33 -7.48 -4.83
C MET A 133 -19.31 -6.00 -4.41
N PRO A 134 -20.41 -5.24 -4.63
CA PRO A 134 -20.54 -3.86 -4.17
C PRO A 134 -20.33 -3.73 -2.66
N LEU A 135 -19.72 -2.63 -2.23
CA LEU A 135 -19.34 -2.38 -0.84
C LEU A 135 -20.54 -2.48 0.12
N GLU A 136 -21.70 -1.98 -0.30
CA GLU A 136 -22.96 -2.01 0.45
C GLU A 136 -23.38 -3.45 0.77
N LYS A 137 -23.25 -4.37 -0.20
CA LYS A 137 -23.59 -5.78 -0.01
C LYS A 137 -22.61 -6.47 0.93
N VAL A 138 -21.32 -6.16 0.80
CA VAL A 138 -20.27 -6.69 1.71
C VAL A 138 -20.51 -6.19 3.14
N ALA A 139 -20.82 -4.91 3.32
CA ALA A 139 -21.09 -4.31 4.62
C ALA A 139 -22.36 -4.89 5.27
N LEU A 140 -23.41 -5.14 4.49
CA LEU A 140 -24.61 -5.82 4.99
C LEU A 140 -24.26 -7.22 5.51
N ARG A 141 -23.57 -8.02 4.70
CA ARG A 141 -23.18 -9.39 5.06
C ARG A 141 -22.23 -9.46 6.25
N LEU A 142 -21.36 -8.47 6.40
CA LEU A 142 -20.49 -8.36 7.57
C LEU A 142 -21.30 -8.12 8.85
N ARG A 143 -22.32 -7.24 8.79
CA ARG A 143 -23.22 -7.01 9.94
C ARG A 143 -24.01 -8.25 10.30
N GLU A 144 -24.52 -8.97 9.30
CA GLU A 144 -25.20 -10.26 9.47
C GLU A 144 -24.26 -11.28 10.13
N ALA A 145 -23.04 -11.46 9.62
CA ALA A 145 -22.07 -12.39 10.19
C ALA A 145 -21.70 -12.08 11.65
N VAL A 146 -21.60 -10.79 12.03
CA VAL A 146 -21.35 -10.41 13.43
C VAL A 146 -22.56 -10.71 14.32
N LYS A 147 -23.78 -10.52 13.81
CA LYS A 147 -25.01 -10.90 14.52
C LYS A 147 -25.07 -12.41 14.74
N ASP A 148 -24.79 -13.19 13.70
CA ASP A 148 -24.79 -14.65 13.76
C ASP A 148 -23.73 -15.15 14.73
N TRP A 149 -22.52 -14.58 14.72
CA TRP A 149 -21.46 -14.90 15.69
C TRP A 149 -21.90 -14.71 17.14
N ASN A 150 -22.64 -13.63 17.44
CA ASN A 150 -23.13 -13.37 18.79
C ASN A 150 -24.24 -14.34 19.22
N ALA A 151 -24.94 -14.94 18.26
CA ALA A 151 -25.96 -15.97 18.49
C ALA A 151 -25.37 -17.39 18.62
N LEU A 152 -24.11 -17.61 18.23
CA LEU A 152 -23.44 -18.90 18.38
C LEU A 152 -23.23 -19.27 19.85
N SER A 153 -23.25 -20.58 20.10
CA SER A 153 -22.91 -21.16 21.40
C SER A 153 -21.44 -20.88 21.79
N GLU A 154 -21.10 -21.06 23.07
CA GLU A 154 -19.71 -20.89 23.51
C GLU A 154 -18.80 -21.99 22.93
N GLU A 155 -19.32 -23.19 22.77
CA GLU A 155 -18.66 -24.35 22.19
C GLU A 155 -18.25 -24.09 20.73
N GLU A 156 -19.18 -23.58 19.91
CA GLU A 156 -18.90 -23.23 18.51
C GLU A 156 -17.87 -22.09 18.43
N ARG A 157 -18.03 -21.05 19.25
CA ARG A 157 -17.05 -19.94 19.30
C ARG A 157 -15.66 -20.42 19.71
N LYS A 158 -15.57 -21.41 20.61
CA LYS A 158 -14.31 -22.04 21.01
C LYS A 158 -13.63 -22.76 19.85
N VAL A 159 -14.37 -23.46 18.99
CA VAL A 159 -13.81 -24.08 17.77
C VAL A 159 -13.10 -23.05 16.90
N TYR A 160 -13.74 -21.91 16.63
CA TYR A 160 -13.11 -20.84 15.85
C TYR A 160 -11.94 -20.18 16.58
N SER A 161 -11.99 -20.07 17.90
CA SER A 161 -10.87 -19.58 18.72
C SER A 161 -9.65 -20.50 18.57
N THR A 162 -9.84 -21.82 18.70
CA THR A 162 -8.78 -22.81 18.48
C THR A 162 -8.21 -22.71 17.07
N LYS A 163 -9.07 -22.65 16.03
CA LYS A 163 -8.65 -22.46 14.64
C LYS A 163 -7.81 -21.19 14.44
N ALA A 164 -8.17 -20.08 15.09
CA ALA A 164 -7.38 -18.85 15.04
C ALA A 164 -5.98 -19.02 15.69
N THR A 165 -5.90 -19.77 16.80
CA THR A 165 -4.61 -20.05 17.45
C THR A 165 -3.71 -20.96 16.61
N GLU A 166 -4.28 -21.98 15.96
CA GLU A 166 -3.56 -22.88 15.05
C GLU A 166 -3.03 -22.14 13.83
N LEU A 167 -3.87 -21.32 13.18
CA LEU A 167 -3.45 -20.47 12.05
C LEU A 167 -2.31 -19.52 12.43
N LYS A 168 -2.37 -18.94 13.63
CA LYS A 168 -1.28 -18.10 14.14
C LYS A 168 0.01 -18.89 14.35
N ALA A 169 -0.09 -20.10 14.91
CA ALA A 169 1.07 -20.96 15.13
C ALA A 169 1.71 -21.38 13.79
N GLU A 170 0.90 -21.74 12.80
CA GLU A 170 1.39 -22.10 11.46
C GLU A 170 2.06 -20.92 10.76
N TYR A 171 1.44 -19.74 10.82
CA TYR A 171 2.04 -18.50 10.31
C TYR A 171 3.40 -18.19 10.97
N GLU A 172 3.55 -18.41 12.28
CA GLU A 172 4.83 -18.20 12.96
C GLU A 172 5.91 -19.17 12.45
N LYS A 173 5.56 -20.43 12.13
CA LYS A 173 6.50 -21.40 11.52
C LYS A 173 6.88 -21.01 10.09
N GLU A 174 5.90 -20.63 9.27
CA GLU A 174 6.16 -20.15 7.91
C GLU A 174 7.06 -18.90 7.92
N LEU A 175 6.78 -17.95 8.81
CA LEU A 175 7.56 -16.73 8.94
C LEU A 175 8.99 -17.02 9.41
N HIS A 176 9.16 -18.02 10.28
CA HIS A 176 10.49 -18.47 10.72
C HIS A 176 11.27 -19.14 9.59
N SER A 177 10.61 -19.99 8.80
CA SER A 177 11.19 -20.66 7.63
C SER A 177 11.63 -19.64 6.59
N TRP A 178 10.75 -18.67 6.27
CA TRP A 178 11.06 -17.56 5.37
C TRP A 178 12.23 -16.70 5.88
N ALA A 179 12.29 -16.38 7.17
CA ALA A 179 13.41 -15.66 7.74
C ALA A 179 14.73 -16.44 7.59
N THR A 180 14.71 -17.76 7.80
CA THR A 180 15.87 -18.63 7.68
C THR A 180 16.35 -18.75 6.24
N GLU A 181 15.43 -18.94 5.29
CA GLU A 181 15.70 -18.97 3.85
C GLU A 181 16.43 -17.70 3.38
N HIS A 182 15.98 -16.54 3.86
CA HIS A 182 16.60 -15.25 3.56
C HIS A 182 17.79 -14.88 4.46
N LYS A 183 18.30 -15.82 5.27
CA LYS A 183 19.46 -15.63 6.16
C LYS A 183 19.28 -14.44 7.13
N LEU A 184 18.07 -14.29 7.66
CA LEU A 184 17.67 -13.27 8.60
C LEU A 184 17.63 -13.84 10.02
N ARG A 185 18.10 -13.05 11.00
CA ARG A 185 17.80 -13.33 12.40
C ARG A 185 16.29 -13.12 12.63
N PHE A 186 15.58 -14.21 12.90
CA PHE A 186 14.15 -14.20 13.17
C PHE A 186 13.77 -13.25 14.32
N THR A 187 12.63 -12.59 14.16
CA THR A 187 11.98 -11.78 15.18
C THR A 187 10.48 -11.76 14.92
N LYS A 188 9.67 -11.79 15.99
CA LYS A 188 8.21 -11.64 15.87
C LYS A 188 7.80 -10.20 15.49
N ASN A 189 8.70 -9.22 15.65
CA ASN A 189 8.44 -7.84 15.24
C ASN A 189 8.60 -7.72 13.72
N LEU A 190 7.47 -7.74 13.02
CA LEU A 190 7.43 -7.70 11.56
C LEU A 190 8.12 -6.47 10.98
N THR A 191 8.02 -5.31 11.62
CA THR A 191 8.68 -4.07 11.13
C THR A 191 10.19 -4.25 11.06
N VAL A 192 10.78 -4.86 12.09
CA VAL A 192 12.22 -5.10 12.16
C VAL A 192 12.62 -6.17 11.15
N LEU A 193 11.81 -7.23 11.01
CA LEU A 193 12.09 -8.31 10.08
C LEU A 193 12.05 -7.84 8.62
N THR A 194 11.02 -7.09 8.22
CA THR A 194 10.87 -6.57 6.86
C THR A 194 11.94 -5.53 6.53
N HIS A 195 12.31 -4.68 7.49
CA HIS A 195 13.38 -3.72 7.31
C HIS A 195 14.73 -4.41 7.11
N ARG A 196 15.07 -5.43 7.92
CA ARG A 196 16.30 -6.22 7.77
C ARG A 196 16.39 -6.93 6.43
N PHE A 197 15.26 -7.46 5.95
CA PHE A 197 15.16 -8.07 4.64
C PHE A 197 15.43 -7.05 3.53
N TYR A 198 14.69 -5.95 3.56
CA TYR A 198 14.77 -4.89 2.56
C TYR A 198 16.18 -4.28 2.45
N GLU A 199 16.83 -3.98 3.58
CA GLU A 199 18.20 -3.45 3.59
C GLU A 199 19.23 -4.44 3.06
N ARG A 200 19.09 -5.74 3.36
CA ARG A 200 19.98 -6.78 2.84
C ARG A 200 19.90 -6.86 1.32
N GLU A 201 18.69 -6.94 0.79
CA GLU A 201 18.45 -6.98 -0.65
C GLU A 201 18.92 -5.71 -1.36
N ARG A 202 18.74 -4.54 -0.73
CA ARG A 202 19.25 -3.25 -1.25
C ARG A 202 20.78 -3.26 -1.34
N LYS A 203 21.48 -3.71 -0.29
CA LYS A 203 22.94 -3.80 -0.28
C LYS A 203 23.46 -4.82 -1.29
N SER A 204 22.84 -5.99 -1.39
CA SER A 204 23.21 -7.01 -2.37
C SER A 204 23.02 -6.53 -3.82
N ARG A 205 21.97 -5.76 -4.11
CA ARG A 205 21.76 -5.12 -5.41
C ARG A 205 22.84 -4.08 -5.72
N SER A 206 23.14 -3.19 -4.77
CA SER A 206 24.18 -2.18 -4.93
C SER A 206 25.55 -2.82 -5.18
N HIS A 207 25.89 -3.88 -4.43
CA HIS A 207 27.12 -4.63 -4.63
C HIS A 207 27.18 -5.35 -5.99
N ARG A 208 26.06 -5.92 -6.45
CA ARG A 208 25.99 -6.54 -7.78
C ARG A 208 26.13 -5.51 -8.90
N GLN A 209 25.56 -4.31 -8.72
CA GLN A 209 25.71 -3.19 -9.65
C GLN A 209 27.15 -2.66 -9.69
N SER A 210 27.82 -2.55 -8.53
CA SER A 210 29.24 -2.16 -8.49
C SER A 210 30.15 -3.18 -9.16
N ILE A 211 29.89 -4.48 -8.98
CA ILE A 211 30.64 -5.54 -9.68
C ILE A 211 30.39 -5.50 -11.19
N ALA A 212 29.15 -5.29 -11.62
CA ALA A 212 28.80 -5.21 -13.04
C ALA A 212 29.48 -4.02 -13.75
N HIS A 213 29.71 -2.91 -13.05
CA HIS A 213 30.46 -1.76 -13.59
C HIS A 213 31.98 -1.97 -13.65
N VAL A 214 32.52 -2.93 -12.89
CA VAL A 214 33.98 -3.21 -12.81
C VAL A 214 34.38 -4.45 -13.62
N ALA A 215 33.41 -5.24 -14.10
CA ALA A 215 33.69 -6.41 -14.95
C ALA A 215 34.43 -5.96 -16.24
N PRO A 216 35.65 -6.47 -16.50
CA PRO A 216 36.37 -6.12 -17.72
C PRO A 216 35.62 -6.70 -18.91
N VAL A 217 35.47 -5.89 -19.96
CA VAL A 217 35.07 -6.32 -21.29
C VAL A 217 36.12 -7.34 -21.75
N VAL A 218 35.84 -8.63 -21.56
CA VAL A 218 36.58 -9.69 -22.25
C VAL A 218 36.14 -9.61 -23.70
N THR A 219 36.88 -8.82 -24.47
CA THR A 219 36.77 -8.73 -25.92
C THR A 219 37.07 -10.12 -26.47
N SER A 220 36.02 -10.86 -26.83
CA SER A 220 36.16 -12.06 -27.64
C SER A 220 36.64 -11.61 -29.03
N ALA A 221 37.94 -11.81 -29.28
CA ALA A 221 38.53 -11.59 -30.60
C ALA A 221 37.91 -12.58 -31.61
N PRO A 222 37.46 -12.13 -32.80
CA PRO A 222 36.93 -13.02 -33.81
C PRO A 222 38.08 -13.73 -34.52
N VAL A 223 38.13 -15.07 -34.40
CA VAL A 223 39.00 -15.92 -35.22
C VAL A 223 38.47 -15.88 -36.66
N LYS A 224 39.21 -15.19 -37.54
CA LYS A 224 38.89 -15.04 -38.95
C LYS A 224 39.27 -16.32 -39.70
N SER A 225 38.32 -17.25 -39.87
CA SER A 225 38.48 -18.38 -40.79
C SER A 225 38.32 -17.90 -42.24
N LYS A 226 39.41 -17.99 -43.01
CA LYS A 226 39.48 -17.66 -44.43
C LYS A 226 39.03 -18.89 -45.23
N SER A 227 37.76 -18.93 -45.66
CA SER A 227 37.31 -19.85 -46.72
C SER A 227 37.43 -19.14 -48.05
N ALA A 228 38.37 -19.59 -48.90
CA ALA A 228 38.48 -19.18 -50.29
C ALA A 228 37.68 -20.17 -51.14
N ALA A 229 36.61 -19.69 -51.76
CA ALA A 229 35.89 -20.39 -52.82
C ALA A 229 36.58 -20.08 -54.16
N SER A 230 36.87 -21.10 -54.95
CA SER A 230 37.14 -20.97 -56.39
C SER A 230 35.91 -21.49 -57.15
N PRO A 231 35.40 -20.77 -58.15
CA PRO A 231 34.28 -21.22 -58.97
C PRO A 231 34.78 -21.93 -60.23
N ASP A 232 34.34 -23.17 -60.42
CA ASP A 232 34.47 -23.91 -61.68
C ASP A 232 33.17 -23.70 -62.49
N SER A 233 33.31 -23.17 -63.71
CA SER A 233 32.23 -23.12 -64.71
C SER A 233 32.85 -23.04 -66.11
N HIS A 234 32.97 -24.21 -66.74
CA HIS A 234 33.08 -24.39 -68.21
C HIS A 234 31.82 -23.79 -68.89
N PRO A 235 31.88 -23.32 -70.17
CA PRO A 235 32.00 -24.24 -71.32
C PRO A 235 32.68 -23.70 -72.60
N SER A 236 33.37 -24.59 -73.32
CA SER A 236 33.22 -24.94 -74.75
C SER A 236 34.23 -26.03 -75.10
#